data_AF-A0A1B9KUU0-F1
#
_entry.id   AF-A0A1B9KUU0-F1
#
_cell.length_a   1.000
_cell.length_b   1.000
_cell.length_c   1.000
_cell.angle_alpha   90.00
_cell.angle_beta   90.00
_cell.angle_gamma   90.00
#
_symmetry.space_group_name_H-M   'P 1'
#
loop_
_entity.id
_entity.type
_entity.pdbx_description
1 polymer ?
#
loop_
_entity_poly.entity_id
_entity_poly.type
_entity_poly.pdbx_seq_one_letter_code
_entity_poly.pdbx_strand_id
1 'polypeptide(L)' 'MAWSLRGKPKALVFHSDQGCQYLLVAFRHRLSRYGIIQRVSHRGNCWDNAPTERLFRSLKSE' A
#
# COMPACT_ATOMS: atom_id res chain seq x y z
N MET A 1 2.79 -9.89 10.60
CA MET A 1 2.19 -9.08 9.51
C MET A 1 0.88 -8.48 9.99
N ALA A 2 0.61 -7.21 9.68
CA ALA A 2 -0.58 -6.49 10.16
C ALA A 2 -1.91 -7.22 9.87
N TRP A 3 -2.03 -7.91 8.74
CA TRP A 3 -3.20 -8.72 8.39
C TRP A 3 -3.53 -9.80 9.45
N SER A 4 -2.52 -10.52 9.94
CA SER A 4 -2.72 -11.56 10.96
C SER A 4 -3.03 -10.97 12.34
N LEU A 5 -2.38 -9.85 12.69
CA LEU A 5 -2.58 -9.18 13.98
C LEU A 5 -3.97 -8.56 14.11
N ARG A 6 -4.61 -8.22 13.00
CA ARG A 6 -5.95 -7.60 12.94
C ARG A 6 -7.07 -8.62 12.71
N GLY A 7 -6.83 -9.91 12.95
CA GLY A 7 -7.87 -10.94 12.84
C GLY A 7 -8.25 -11.33 11.41
N LYS A 8 -7.32 -11.21 10.44
CA LYS A 8 -7.51 -11.62 9.05
C LYS A 8 -8.74 -10.97 8.38
N PRO A 9 -8.81 -9.62 8.35
CA PRO A 9 -9.93 -8.90 7.75
C PRO A 9 -10.08 -9.22 6.26
N LYS A 10 -11.32 -9.20 5.77
CA LYS A 10 -11.71 -9.46 4.38
C LYS A 10 -11.93 -8.15 3.63
N ALA A 11 -11.99 -8.21 2.30
CA ALA A 11 -12.28 -7.08 1.42
C ALA A 11 -11.32 -5.88 1.61
N LEU A 12 -10.03 -6.17 1.84
CA LEU A 12 -9.01 -5.14 1.97
C LEU A 12 -8.57 -4.61 0.60
N VAL A 13 -8.24 -3.32 0.58
CA VAL A 13 -7.58 -2.66 -0.55
C VAL A 13 -6.20 -2.18 -0.11
N PHE A 14 -5.17 -2.55 -0.85
CA PHE A 14 -3.83 -1.98 -0.73
C PHE A 14 -3.65 -0.90 -1.79
N HIS A 15 -3.54 0.36 -1.37
CA HIS A 15 -3.28 1.48 -2.25
C HIS A 15 -1.80 1.89 -2.15
N SER A 16 -1.12 1.99 -3.29
CA SER A 16 0.28 2.45 -3.36
C SER A 16 0.52 3.35 -4.55
N ASP A 17 1.67 4.01 -4.55
CA ASP A 17 2.23 4.61 -5.76
C ASP A 17 2.68 3.53 -6.77
N GLN A 18 3.31 3.99 -7.87
CA GLN A 18 3.89 3.13 -8.90
C GLN A 18 5.33 2.69 -8.58
N GLY A 19 5.74 2.66 -7.31
CA GLY A 19 7.06 2.19 -6.89
C GLY A 19 7.36 0.77 -7.41
N CYS A 20 8.57 0.55 -7.90
CA CYS A 20 8.96 -0.72 -8.53
C CYS A 20 8.71 -1.92 -7.60
N GLN A 21 8.96 -1.76 -6.30
CA GLN A 21 8.72 -2.77 -5.26
C GLN A 21 7.26 -3.21 -5.16
N TYR A 22 6.30 -2.32 -5.43
CA TYR A 22 4.87 -2.63 -5.39
C TYR A 22 4.36 -3.21 -6.70
N LEU A 23 5.09 -2.99 -7.80
CA LEU A 23 4.78 -3.56 -9.12
C LEU A 23 5.37 -4.98 -9.31
N LEU A 24 6.31 -5.40 -8.46
CA LEU A 24 6.90 -6.73 -8.50
C LEU A 24 5.83 -7.85 -8.43
N VAL A 25 6.01 -8.88 -9.27
CA VAL A 25 5.13 -10.06 -9.31
C VAL A 25 5.05 -10.75 -7.94
N ALA A 26 6.18 -10.87 -7.24
CA ALA A 26 6.22 -11.45 -5.90
C ALA A 26 5.34 -10.69 -4.89
N PHE A 27 5.27 -9.36 -5.01
CA PHE A 27 4.42 -8.53 -4.16
C PHE A 27 2.93 -8.73 -4.49
N ARG A 28 2.59 -8.74 -5.79
CA ARG A 28 1.23 -9.04 -6.27
C ARG A 28 0.74 -10.42 -5.80
N HIS A 29 1.59 -11.44 -5.91
CA HIS A 29 1.27 -12.80 -5.45
C HIS A 29 1.05 -12.84 -3.93
N ARG A 30 1.85 -12.09 -3.16
CA ARG A 30 1.66 -11.97 -1.72
C ARG A 30 0.31 -11.35 -1.38
N LEU A 31 -0.10 -10.27 -2.03
CA LEU A 31 -1.42 -9.65 -1.80
C LEU A 31 -2.57 -10.58 -2.17
N SER A 32 -2.46 -11.27 -3.32
CA SER A 32 -3.45 -12.24 -3.78
C SER A 32 -3.66 -13.39 -2.79
N ARG A 33 -2.59 -13.91 -2.17
CA ARG A 33 -2.67 -14.96 -1.13
C ARG A 33 -3.51 -14.55 0.09
N TYR A 34 -3.57 -13.25 0.38
CA TYR A 34 -4.36 -12.70 1.48
C TYR A 34 -5.74 -12.17 1.02
N GLY A 35 -6.10 -12.30 -0.26
CA GLY A 35 -7.34 -11.77 -0.81
C GLY A 35 -7.39 -10.24 -0.79
N ILE A 36 -6.24 -9.57 -0.86
CA ILE A 36 -6.13 -8.11 -0.83
C ILE A 36 -6.12 -7.59 -2.26
N ILE A 37 -7.01 -6.64 -2.56
CA ILE A 37 -7.07 -6.00 -3.87
C ILE A 37 -6.01 -4.90 -3.94
N GLN A 38 -5.13 -4.97 -4.93
CA GLN A 38 -4.14 -3.92 -5.16
C GLN A 38 -4.72 -2.80 -6.03
N ARG A 39 -4.48 -1.55 -5.64
CA ARG A 39 -4.70 -0.34 -6.46
C ARG A 39 -3.42 0.48 -6.48
N VAL A 40 -3.10 1.03 -7.64
CA VAL A 40 -1.94 1.91 -7.82
C VAL A 40 -2.42 3.30 -8.23
N SER A 41 -1.79 4.34 -7.69
CA SER A 41 -2.09 5.73 -8.05
C SER A 41 -1.77 5.99 -9.53
N HIS A 42 -2.50 6.91 -10.15
CA HIS A 42 -2.19 7.38 -11.49
C HIS A 42 -0.89 8.20 -11.49
N ARG A 43 -0.15 8.15 -12.61
CA ARG A 43 1.03 9.01 -12.78
C ARG A 43 0.63 10.47 -12.68
N GLY A 44 1.41 11.25 -11.93
CA GLY A 44 1.16 12.67 -11.72
C GLY A 44 0.03 12.99 -10.74
N ASN A 45 -0.62 12.00 -10.12
CA ASN A 45 -1.62 12.25 -9.07
C ASN A 45 -0.96 12.22 -7.68
N CYS A 46 -0.54 13.37 -7.18
CA CYS A 46 0.07 13.49 -5.84
C CYS A 46 -0.96 13.36 -4.70
N TRP A 47 -2.24 13.62 -4.95
CA TRP A 47 -3.28 13.59 -3.92
C TRP A 47 -3.46 12.21 -3.30
N ASP A 48 -3.31 11.17 -4.12
CA ASP A 48 -3.39 9.78 -3.68
C ASP A 48 -2.28 9.42 -2.67
N ASN A 49 -1.09 10.04 -2.80
CA ASN A 49 0.06 9.78 -1.95
C ASN A 49 0.21 10.80 -0.81
N ALA A 50 -0.48 11.94 -0.86
CA ALA A 50 -0.35 13.03 0.09
C ALA A 50 -0.50 12.61 1.58
N PRO A 51 -1.42 11.71 1.97
CA PRO A 51 -1.52 11.25 3.36
C PRO A 51 -0.26 10.51 3.84
N THR A 52 0.28 9.66 2.97
CA THR A 52 1.50 8.88 3.23
C THR A 52 2.72 9.78 3.30
N GLU A 53 2.85 10.74 2.37
CA GLU A 53 3.93 11.72 2.39
C GLU A 53 3.91 12.61 3.64
N ARG A 54 2.72 13.03 4.08
CA ARG A 54 2.56 13.81 5.31
C ARG A 54 3.05 13.03 6.53
N LEU A 55 2.65 11.76 6.66
CA LEU A 55 3.10 10.90 7.74
C LEU A 55 4.64 10.78 7.74
N PHE A 56 5.24 10.47 6.59
CA PHE A 56 6.69 10.32 6.50
C PHE A 56 7.44 11.63 6.71
N ARG A 57 6.84 12.78 6.39
CA ARG A 57 7.40 14.08 6.73
C ARG A 57 7.46 14.26 8.23
N SER A 58 6.36 14.01 8.94
CA SER A 58 6.32 14.10 10.40
C SER A 58 7.35 13.18 11.05
N LEU A 59 7.43 11.92 10.61
CA LEU A 59 8.40 10.94 11.13
C LEU A 59 9.87 11.33 10.92
N LYS A 60 10.18 12.10 9.86
CA LYS A 60 11.55 12.57 9.58
C LYS A 60 11.93 13.80 10.39
N SER A 61 10.95 14.46 11.02
CA SER A 61 11.14 15.67 11.82
C SER A 61 11.09 15.40 13.32
N GLU A 62 10.87 14.15 13.72
CA GLU A 62 10.98 13.67 15.12
C GLU A 62 12.43 13.33 15.50
#